data_AF-A0A2S9FMM2-F1
#
_entry.id   AF-A0A2S9FMM2-F1
#
_cell.length_a   1.000
_cell.length_b   1.000
_cell.length_c   1.000
_cell.angle_alpha   90.00
_cell.angle_beta   90.00
_cell.angle_gamma   90.00
#
_symmetry.space_group_name_H-M   'P 1'
#
loop_
_entity.id
_entity.type
_entity.pdbx_description
1 polymer ?
#
loop_
_entity_poly.entity_id
_entity_poly.type
_entity_poly.pdbx_seq_one_letter_code
_entity_poly.pdbx_strand_id
1 'polypeptide(L)'
;CEGILSHLLHGDDPLTDNEAVGMSLVFVLAGLDTVTATIGATMLELARRPEVRASLIEDPDGIPAFVEEMIRLEPAAPIVGRVTTQSVTVAGVRLPAGAEVRLCLGAINRDGYDELSGNDLVLDGKLHKHWGFGGGP
;
A
#
# COMPACT_ATOMS: atom_id res chain seq x y z
N CYS A 1 9.68 14.46 -25.76
CA CYS A 1 8.75 13.65 -24.94
C CYS A 1 8.92 14.03 -23.48
N GLU A 2 7.89 14.60 -22.86
CA GLU A 2 7.85 14.90 -21.41
C GLU A 2 7.38 13.65 -20.67
N GLY A 3 8.31 12.75 -20.36
CA GLY A 3 8.01 11.54 -19.60
C GLY A 3 9.05 11.35 -18.51
N ILE A 4 8.67 10.70 -17.40
CA ILE A 4 9.55 10.50 -16.24
C ILE A 4 10.89 9.86 -16.66
N LEU A 5 10.87 8.88 -17.57
CA LEU A 5 12.07 8.22 -18.08
C LEU A 5 12.95 9.15 -18.93
N SER A 6 12.34 10.04 -19.71
CA SER A 6 13.06 11.06 -20.49
C SER A 6 13.82 12.01 -19.56
N HIS A 7 13.18 12.42 -18.45
CA HIS A 7 13.84 13.25 -17.44
C HIS A 7 14.96 12.52 -16.69
N LEU A 8 14.79 11.23 -16.38
CA LEU A 8 15.82 10.44 -15.69
C LEU A 8 17.04 10.11 -16.58
N LEU A 9 16.87 10.07 -17.90
CA LEU A 9 17.93 9.75 -18.87
C LEU A 9 18.66 10.99 -19.42
N HIS A 10 18.03 12.15 -19.36
CA HIS A 10 18.54 13.38 -20.00
C HIS A 10 18.63 14.58 -19.03
N GLY A 11 18.43 14.34 -17.73
CA GLY A 11 18.61 15.34 -16.69
C GLY A 11 20.08 15.68 -16.41
N ASP A 12 20.31 16.59 -15.47
CA ASP A 12 21.66 17.08 -15.12
C ASP A 12 22.57 15.99 -14.50
N ASP A 13 21.98 14.95 -13.91
CA ASP A 13 22.65 13.75 -13.40
C ASP A 13 21.93 12.49 -13.93
N PRO A 14 22.25 12.07 -15.17
CA PRO A 14 21.50 11.01 -15.84
C PRO A 14 21.86 9.64 -15.26
N LEU A 15 20.83 8.80 -15.10
CA LEU A 15 21.02 7.40 -14.75
C LEU A 15 21.82 6.68 -15.83
N THR A 16 22.64 5.71 -15.42
CA THR A 16 23.22 4.74 -16.37
C THR A 16 22.11 3.91 -17.03
N ASP A 17 22.38 3.33 -18.21
CA ASP A 17 21.41 2.48 -18.90
C ASP A 17 20.86 1.36 -17.99
N ASN A 18 21.72 0.75 -17.15
CA ASN A 18 21.31 -0.28 -16.21
C ASN A 18 20.39 0.24 -15.11
N GLU A 19 20.66 1.42 -14.56
CA GLU A 19 19.81 2.05 -13.55
C GLU A 19 18.47 2.49 -14.15
N ALA A 20 18.47 3.01 -15.38
CA ALA A 20 17.26 3.40 -16.09
C ALA A 20 16.37 2.19 -16.42
N VAL A 21 16.96 1.07 -16.86
CA VAL A 21 16.24 -0.19 -17.08
C VAL A 21 15.70 -0.73 -15.75
N GLY A 22 16.51 -0.73 -14.69
CA GLY A 22 16.09 -1.15 -13.35
C GLY A 22 14.91 -0.32 -12.83
N MET A 23 14.98 1.00 -12.96
CA MET A 23 13.91 1.91 -12.58
C MET A 23 12.65 1.69 -13.41
N SER A 24 12.79 1.46 -14.72
CA SER A 24 11.67 1.15 -15.61
C SER A 24 10.95 -0.12 -15.16
N LEU A 25 11.71 -1.17 -14.81
CA LEU A 25 11.16 -2.41 -14.27
C LEU A 25 10.43 -2.18 -12.94
N VAL A 26 11.01 -1.39 -12.03
CA VAL A 26 10.37 -1.06 -10.75
C VAL A 26 9.03 -0.36 -10.98
N PHE A 27 8.98 0.66 -11.85
CA PHE A 27 7.72 1.37 -12.11
C PHE A 27 6.63 0.48 -12.69
N VAL A 28 7.00 -0.37 -13.67
CA VAL A 28 6.03 -1.27 -14.31
C VAL A 28 5.54 -2.32 -13.31
N LEU A 29 6.44 -3.00 -12.60
CA LEU A 29 6.06 -4.09 -11.70
C LEU A 29 5.34 -3.57 -10.45
N ALA A 30 5.81 -2.47 -9.86
CA ALA A 30 5.19 -1.91 -8.66
C ALA A 30 3.78 -1.37 -8.95
N GLY A 31 3.54 -0.81 -10.15
CA GLY A 31 2.27 -0.21 -10.53
C GLY A 31 1.28 -1.16 -11.23
N LEU A 32 1.72 -2.33 -11.71
CA LEU A 32 0.85 -3.22 -12.48
C LEU A 32 0.00 -4.11 -11.57
N ASP A 33 0.64 -4.96 -10.77
CA ASP A 33 -0.06 -5.99 -9.99
C ASP A 33 -0.84 -5.38 -8.83
N THR A 34 -0.25 -4.39 -8.14
CA THR A 34 -0.87 -3.76 -6.97
C THR A 34 -2.14 -3.00 -7.36
N VAL A 35 -2.10 -2.21 -8.43
CA VAL A 35 -3.24 -1.44 -8.91
C VAL A 35 -4.34 -2.37 -9.41
N THR A 36 -3.99 -3.40 -10.17
CA THR A 36 -4.96 -4.39 -10.66
C THR A 36 -5.66 -5.10 -9.50
N ALA A 37 -4.91 -5.53 -8.49
CA ALA A 37 -5.47 -6.18 -7.30
C ALA A 37 -6.39 -5.24 -6.51
N THR A 38 -5.96 -3.99 -6.25
CA THR A 38 -6.77 -3.00 -5.53
C THR A 38 -8.07 -2.68 -6.26
N ILE A 39 -8.02 -2.49 -7.59
CA ILE A 39 -9.24 -2.26 -8.39
C ILE A 39 -10.17 -3.47 -8.30
N GLY A 40 -9.63 -4.69 -8.45
CA GLY A 40 -10.41 -5.92 -8.34
C GLY A 40 -11.09 -6.07 -6.98
N ALA A 41 -10.36 -5.87 -5.89
CA ALA A 41 -10.89 -5.91 -4.53
C ALA A 41 -11.96 -4.84 -4.30
N THR A 42 -11.70 -3.61 -4.74
CA THR A 42 -12.65 -2.49 -4.63
C THR A 42 -13.97 -2.79 -5.35
N MET A 43 -13.89 -3.31 -6.59
CA MET A 43 -15.08 -3.66 -7.38
C MET A 43 -15.87 -4.82 -6.75
N LEU A 44 -15.17 -5.79 -6.16
CA LEU A 44 -15.79 -6.88 -5.42
C LEU A 44 -16.54 -6.37 -4.18
N GLU A 45 -15.94 -5.46 -3.41
CA GLU A 45 -16.57 -4.91 -2.21
C GLU A 45 -17.78 -4.01 -2.54
N LEU A 46 -17.72 -3.23 -3.62
CA LEU A 46 -18.86 -2.47 -4.16
C LEU A 46 -19.98 -3.38 -4.69
N ALA A 47 -19.65 -4.55 -5.22
CA ALA A 47 -20.64 -5.53 -5.64
C ALA A 47 -21.35 -6.17 -4.43
N ARG A 48 -20.62 -6.42 -3.34
CA ARG A 48 -21.13 -7.00 -2.09
C ARG A 48 -21.95 -6.02 -1.25
N ARG A 49 -21.70 -4.72 -1.35
CA ARG A 49 -22.35 -3.64 -0.57
C ARG A 49 -23.10 -2.65 -1.46
N PRO A 50 -24.29 -3.02 -1.98
CA PRO A 50 -25.06 -2.15 -2.86
C PRO A 50 -25.45 -0.81 -2.21
N GLU A 51 -25.62 -0.77 -0.88
CA GLU A 51 -25.90 0.44 -0.11
C GLU A 51 -24.74 1.44 -0.12
N VAL A 52 -23.50 0.96 0.05
CA VAL A 52 -22.30 1.79 -0.06
C VAL A 52 -22.16 2.31 -1.48
N ARG A 53 -22.37 1.44 -2.48
CA ARG A 53 -22.34 1.83 -3.89
C ARG A 53 -23.37 2.91 -4.20
N ALA A 54 -24.60 2.79 -3.71
CA ALA A 54 -25.65 3.80 -3.90
C ALA A 54 -25.25 5.13 -3.23
N SER A 55 -24.76 5.08 -1.99
CA SER A 55 -24.29 6.27 -1.27
C SER A 55 -23.19 7.01 -2.01
N LEU A 56 -22.20 6.31 -2.59
CA LEU A 56 -21.11 6.94 -3.34
C LEU A 56 -21.54 7.50 -4.72
N ILE A 57 -22.63 6.98 -5.29
CA ILE A 57 -23.24 7.54 -6.51
C ILE A 57 -23.98 8.84 -6.18
N GLU A 58 -24.67 8.88 -5.04
CA GLU A 58 -25.39 10.07 -4.56
C GLU A 58 -24.43 11.16 -4.09
N ASP A 59 -23.34 10.79 -3.41
CA ASP A 59 -22.30 11.68 -2.92
C ASP A 59 -20.89 11.19 -3.30
N PRO A 60 -20.36 11.63 -4.46
CA PRO A 60 -19.03 11.26 -4.93
C PRO A 60 -17.87 11.76 -4.05
N ASP A 61 -18.11 12.72 -3.15
CA ASP A 61 -17.05 13.25 -2.28
C ASP A 61 -16.59 12.20 -1.24
N GLY A 62 -17.36 11.13 -1.04
CA GLY A 62 -16.97 9.98 -0.22
C GLY A 62 -15.99 9.00 -0.88
N ILE A 63 -15.76 9.09 -2.20
CA ILE A 63 -14.92 8.15 -2.94
C ILE A 63 -13.47 8.10 -2.42
N PRO A 64 -12.79 9.23 -2.16
CA PRO A 64 -11.42 9.20 -1.63
C PRO A 64 -11.31 8.42 -0.31
N ALA A 65 -12.23 8.63 0.64
CA ALA A 65 -12.23 7.92 1.92
C ALA A 65 -12.51 6.42 1.73
N PHE A 66 -13.44 6.06 0.84
CA PHE A 66 -13.70 4.67 0.50
C PHE A 66 -12.47 3.96 -0.11
N VAL A 67 -11.73 4.64 -0.99
CA VAL A 67 -10.50 4.08 -1.58
C VAL A 67 -9.44 3.78 -0.51
N GLU A 68 -9.19 4.71 0.42
CA GLU A 68 -8.25 4.46 1.52
C GLU A 68 -8.67 3.25 2.37
N GLU A 69 -9.96 3.11 2.64
CA GLU A 69 -10.49 1.95 3.38
C GLU A 69 -10.33 0.63 2.62
N MET A 70 -10.46 0.63 1.29
CA MET A 70 -10.16 -0.56 0.47
C MET A 70 -8.70 -0.95 0.58
N ILE A 71 -7.79 0.03 0.59
CA ILE A 71 -6.36 -0.23 0.73
C ILE A 71 -6.02 -0.65 2.17
N ARG A 72 -6.78 -0.19 3.18
CA ARG A 72 -6.65 -0.65 4.58
C ARG A 72 -7.07 -2.11 4.73
N LEU A 73 -8.27 -2.46 4.23
CA LEU A 73 -8.88 -3.77 4.42
C LEU A 73 -8.28 -4.85 3.51
N GLU A 74 -7.95 -4.48 2.27
CA GLU A 74 -7.44 -5.36 1.21
C GLU A 74 -6.14 -4.79 0.59
N PRO A 75 -5.05 -4.65 1.37
CA PRO A 75 -3.80 -4.11 0.86
C PRO A 75 -3.19 -5.06 -0.18
N ALA A 76 -2.94 -4.55 -1.39
CA ALA A 76 -2.36 -5.35 -2.47
C ALA A 76 -0.92 -5.83 -2.19
N ALA A 77 -0.20 -5.16 -1.30
CA ALA A 77 1.10 -5.59 -0.79
C ALA A 77 1.00 -5.88 0.73
N PRO A 78 0.41 -7.02 1.14
CA PRO A 78 0.08 -7.27 2.54
C PRO A 78 1.30 -7.61 3.41
N ILE A 79 2.46 -7.88 2.79
CA ILE A 79 3.69 -8.27 3.48
C ILE A 79 4.88 -7.51 2.90
N VAL A 80 5.69 -6.93 3.77
CA VAL A 80 6.96 -6.28 3.41
C VAL A 80 8.13 -6.97 4.11
N GLY A 81 9.16 -7.31 3.36
CA GLY A 81 10.38 -7.92 3.88
C GLY A 81 11.38 -6.89 4.42
N ARG A 82 12.08 -7.25 5.49
CA ARG A 82 13.26 -6.57 6.02
C ARG A 82 14.30 -7.61 6.43
N VAL A 83 15.57 -7.21 6.46
CA VAL A 83 16.67 -8.00 7.01
C VAL A 83 17.38 -7.16 8.05
N THR A 84 17.61 -7.72 9.23
CA THR A 84 18.32 -7.03 10.31
C THR A 84 19.80 -6.85 9.95
N THR A 85 20.33 -5.64 10.16
CA THR A 85 21.75 -5.33 9.91
C THR A 85 22.64 -5.63 11.12
N GLN A 86 22.05 -5.68 12.30
CA GLN A 86 22.69 -5.98 13.58
C GLN A 86 21.70 -6.68 14.51
N SER A 87 22.17 -7.23 15.63
CA SER A 87 21.26 -7.80 16.61
C SER A 87 20.41 -6.70 17.25
N VAL A 88 19.09 -6.92 17.29
CA VAL A 88 18.09 -5.96 17.80
C VAL A 88 17.03 -6.69 18.61
N THR A 89 16.43 -6.02 19.59
CA THR A 89 15.28 -6.57 20.34
C THR A 89 14.01 -5.85 19.93
N VAL A 90 13.00 -6.59 19.48
CA VAL A 90 11.69 -6.06 19.07
C VAL A 90 10.61 -6.77 19.87
N ALA A 91 9.74 -6.03 20.54
CA ALA A 91 8.68 -6.59 21.40
C ALA A 91 9.18 -7.67 22.40
N GLY A 92 10.39 -7.47 22.96
CA GLY A 92 11.03 -8.42 23.88
C GLY A 92 11.72 -9.62 23.21
N VAL A 93 11.61 -9.78 21.88
CA VAL A 93 12.27 -10.86 21.12
C VAL A 93 13.61 -10.39 20.57
N ARG A 94 14.69 -11.11 20.88
CA ARG A 94 16.03 -10.82 20.36
C ARG A 94 16.23 -11.44 18.98
N LEU A 95 16.41 -10.60 17.97
CA LEU A 95 16.73 -10.98 16.60
C LEU A 95 18.26 -10.88 16.40
N PRO A 96 18.93 -11.91 15.83
CA PRO A 96 20.32 -11.81 15.43
C PRO A 96 20.48 -10.97 14.15
N ALA A 97 21.69 -10.51 13.85
CA ALA A 97 22.00 -9.89 12.56
C ALA A 97 21.74 -10.89 11.42
N GLY A 98 21.23 -10.42 10.29
CA GLY A 98 20.87 -11.24 9.13
C GLY A 98 19.54 -11.97 9.25
N ALA A 99 18.78 -11.79 10.34
CA ALA A 99 17.43 -12.35 10.45
C ALA A 99 16.47 -11.71 9.44
N GLU A 100 15.70 -12.54 8.73
CA GLU A 100 14.56 -12.12 7.93
C GLU A 100 13.38 -11.71 8.82
N VAL A 101 12.78 -10.57 8.51
CA VAL A 101 11.61 -10.03 9.21
C VAL A 101 10.52 -9.76 8.17
N ARG A 102 9.30 -10.20 8.46
CA ARG A 102 8.12 -9.93 7.65
C ARG A 102 7.20 -8.97 8.40
N LEU A 103 6.95 -7.82 7.82
CA LEU A 103 5.97 -6.85 8.30
C LEU A 103 4.62 -7.19 7.67
N CYS A 104 3.70 -7.73 8.45
CA CYS A 104 2.38 -8.17 7.99
C CYS A 104 1.38 -7.01 7.99
N LEU A 105 1.50 -6.10 7.02
CA LEU A 105 0.66 -4.89 6.90
C LEU A 105 -0.84 -5.20 6.88
N GLY A 106 -1.24 -6.29 6.20
CA GLY A 106 -2.64 -6.73 6.18
C GLY A 106 -3.17 -7.16 7.55
N ALA A 107 -2.29 -7.64 8.44
CA ALA A 107 -2.67 -7.98 9.81
C ALA A 107 -2.73 -6.74 10.69
N ILE A 108 -1.75 -5.82 10.59
CA ILE A 108 -1.69 -4.59 11.41
C ILE A 108 -2.94 -3.72 11.23
N ASN A 109 -3.50 -3.68 10.01
CA ASN A 109 -4.73 -2.93 9.75
C ASN A 109 -6.01 -3.57 10.32
N ARG A 110 -5.93 -4.79 10.91
CA ARG A 110 -7.08 -5.64 11.27
C ARG A 110 -6.88 -6.39 12.61
N ASP A 111 -5.86 -6.04 13.41
CA ASP A 111 -5.45 -6.77 14.61
C ASP A 111 -6.21 -6.37 15.88
N GLY A 112 -7.05 -5.33 15.82
CA GLY A 112 -7.83 -4.81 16.92
C GLY A 112 -7.02 -4.07 17.99
N TYR A 113 -5.78 -3.67 17.68
CA TYR A 113 -4.94 -2.91 18.60
C TYR A 113 -5.45 -1.47 18.85
N ASP A 114 -6.03 -0.85 17.83
CA ASP A 114 -6.69 0.46 17.88
C ASP A 114 -8.09 0.46 17.25
N GLU A 115 -8.83 1.57 17.38
CA GLU A 115 -10.22 1.70 16.91
C GLU A 115 -10.40 1.46 15.41
N LEU A 116 -9.36 1.71 14.60
CA LEU A 116 -9.40 1.63 13.14
C LEU A 116 -8.84 0.29 12.62
N SER A 117 -8.09 -0.44 13.45
CA SER A 117 -7.53 -1.76 13.16
C SER A 117 -8.58 -2.89 13.18
N GLY A 118 -9.75 -2.65 12.60
CA GLY A 118 -10.90 -3.56 12.55
C GLY A 118 -11.14 -4.21 11.19
N ASN A 119 -12.14 -5.10 11.14
CA ASN A 119 -12.58 -5.74 9.89
C ASN A 119 -13.69 -4.96 9.17
N ASP A 120 -14.27 -3.98 9.83
CA ASP A 120 -15.42 -3.23 9.34
C ASP A 120 -14.97 -2.04 8.49
N LEU A 121 -15.86 -1.62 7.59
CA LEU A 121 -15.67 -0.44 6.76
C LEU A 121 -15.98 0.83 7.57
N VAL A 122 -15.09 1.81 7.55
CA VAL A 122 -15.23 3.09 8.27
C VAL A 122 -15.42 4.23 7.29
N LEU A 123 -16.68 4.67 7.10
CA LEU A 123 -17.04 5.81 6.24
C LEU A 123 -17.63 6.96 7.08
N ASP A 124 -16.80 7.58 7.93
CA ASP A 124 -17.18 8.71 8.79
C ASP A 124 -16.85 10.10 8.18
N GLY A 125 -16.54 10.14 6.88
CA GLY A 125 -16.18 11.35 6.14
C GLY A 125 -14.74 11.83 6.39
N LYS A 126 -13.90 11.02 7.04
CA LYS A 126 -12.49 11.34 7.30
C LYS A 126 -11.55 10.37 6.61
N LEU A 127 -10.33 10.83 6.38
CA LEU A 127 -9.22 9.99 5.93
C LEU A 127 -8.46 9.49 7.16
N HIS A 128 -8.35 8.17 7.25
CA HIS A 128 -7.70 7.48 8.34
C HIS A 128 -6.32 6.98 7.91
N LYS A 129 -5.35 7.04 8.83
CA LYS A 129 -4.04 6.46 8.57
C LYS A 129 -4.15 4.94 8.56
N HIS A 130 -3.65 4.31 7.51
CA HIS A 130 -3.48 2.86 7.42
C HIS A 130 -2.07 2.52 6.94
N TRP A 131 -1.71 1.24 7.02
CA TRP A 131 -0.37 0.76 6.66
C TRP A 131 -0.30 0.13 5.27
N GLY A 132 -1.32 0.30 4.43
CA GLY A 132 -1.39 -0.34 3.11
C GLY A 132 -0.36 0.18 2.10
N PHE A 133 0.14 1.41 2.30
CA PHE A 133 1.29 1.96 1.57
C PHE A 133 2.62 1.83 2.36
N GLY A 134 2.64 0.99 3.39
CA GLY A 134 3.77 0.86 4.30
C GLY A 134 3.92 2.07 5.23
N GLY A 135 5.08 2.17 5.87
CA GLY A 135 5.42 3.31 6.72
C GLY A 135 6.89 3.33 7.11
N GLY A 136 7.46 4.53 7.18
CA GLY A 136 8.90 4.72 7.28
C GLY A 136 9.63 4.46 5.95
N PRO A 137 10.96 4.67 5.93
CA PRO A 137 11.80 4.34 4.77
C PRO A 137 12.03 2.83 4.56
#